data_AF-A0A2D8CDK4-F1
#
_entry.id   AF-A0A2D8CDK4-F1
#
_cell.length_a   1.000
_cell.length_b   1.000
_cell.length_c   1.000
_cell.angle_alpha   90.00
_cell.angle_beta   90.00
_cell.angle_gamma   90.00
#
_symmetry.space_group_name_H-M   'P 1'
#
loop_
_entity.id
_entity.type
_entity.pdbx_description
1 polymer ?
#
loop_
_entity_poly.entity_id
_entity_poly.type
_entity_poly.pdbx_seq_one_letter_code
_entity_poly.pdbx_strand_id
1 'polypeptide(L)'
;MDVPSLTQKEIQGHIKNAKHLSTNSEYVRMLFVPNIIDADNFGELCTTYKTVVDQKFDTVVVIESYTGHLQKKLAMPSNDVFETRFGEVPVNDFLRNEFCDEEDDFFIADEGYSKDMSLYTQLPVLQSCFNDFDVVSLQIGDYDPAIIRELAFTLDELLLNKNALIVYCCDVPAGSPEELEKLRSLVVNNNESGLMHYLNSNEKTVNGARAFMSGILVARSWGYDVEFLDHIESASNICGYAKRTETQMV
;
A
#
# COMPACT_ATOMS: atom_id res chain seq x y z
N MET A 1 9.13 -8.84 -19.57
CA MET A 1 9.12 -9.94 -18.57
C MET A 1 7.66 -10.27 -18.30
N ASP A 2 7.26 -11.54 -18.31
CA ASP A 2 5.87 -11.90 -18.01
C ASP A 2 5.73 -12.15 -16.50
N VAL A 3 5.45 -11.09 -15.73
CA VAL A 3 5.44 -11.14 -14.26
C VAL A 3 4.43 -12.16 -13.70
N PRO A 4 3.20 -12.29 -14.24
CA PRO A 4 2.24 -13.30 -13.79
C PRO A 4 2.72 -14.75 -13.88
N SER A 5 3.71 -15.08 -14.73
CA SER A 5 4.23 -16.44 -14.87
C SER A 5 5.46 -16.76 -14.01
N LEU A 6 6.10 -15.77 -13.39
CA LEU A 6 7.29 -15.98 -12.54
C LEU A 6 6.97 -16.86 -11.33
N THR A 7 7.76 -17.88 -11.03
CA THR A 7 7.60 -18.68 -9.81
C THR A 7 7.88 -17.87 -8.54
N GLN A 8 7.40 -18.36 -7.38
CA GLN A 8 7.67 -17.74 -6.07
C GLN A 8 9.17 -17.56 -5.81
N LYS A 9 9.99 -18.53 -6.22
CA LYS A 9 11.46 -18.46 -6.11
C LYS A 9 12.09 -17.41 -7.02
N GLU A 10 11.55 -17.23 -8.23
CA GLU A 10 12.03 -16.20 -9.15
C GLU A 10 11.72 -14.81 -8.62
N ILE A 11 10.48 -14.57 -8.15
CA ILE A 11 10.11 -13.30 -7.50
C ILE A 11 11.02 -13.03 -6.30
N GLN A 12 11.19 -14.00 -5.41
CA GLN A 12 12.09 -13.86 -4.26
C GLN A 12 13.53 -13.55 -4.69
N GLY A 13 14.02 -14.17 -5.76
CA GLY A 13 15.33 -13.89 -6.34
C GLY A 13 15.45 -12.46 -6.85
N HIS A 14 14.44 -11.96 -7.56
CA HIS A 14 14.40 -10.57 -8.04
C HIS A 14 14.42 -9.56 -6.89
N ILE A 15 13.62 -9.79 -5.84
CA ILE A 15 13.58 -8.93 -4.63
C ILE A 15 14.94 -8.93 -3.94
N LYS A 16 15.53 -10.10 -3.67
CA LYS A 16 16.85 -10.19 -3.01
C LYS A 16 17.95 -9.48 -3.79
N ASN A 17 17.91 -9.57 -5.12
CA ASN A 17 18.91 -8.98 -6.01
C ASN A 17 18.63 -7.52 -6.39
N ALA A 18 17.47 -6.95 -6.01
CA ALA A 18 17.15 -5.55 -6.26
C ALA A 18 18.16 -4.61 -5.58
N LYS A 19 18.26 -3.37 -6.04
CA LYS A 19 19.17 -2.39 -5.42
C LYS A 19 18.78 -2.22 -3.94
N HIS A 20 19.79 -2.22 -3.06
CA HIS A 20 19.54 -2.05 -1.63
C HIS A 20 19.34 -0.57 -1.33
N LEU A 21 18.24 -0.25 -0.65
CA LEU A 21 17.87 1.13 -0.30
C LEU A 21 17.85 1.37 1.19
N SER A 22 17.37 0.41 1.97
CA SER A 22 17.28 0.55 3.42
C SER A 22 18.60 0.26 4.11
N THR A 23 18.85 0.92 5.23
CA THR A 23 19.93 0.52 6.15
C THR A 23 19.36 -0.45 7.19
N ASN A 24 20.18 -1.34 7.77
CA ASN A 24 19.74 -2.33 8.77
C ASN A 24 19.08 -1.73 10.04
N SER A 25 19.08 -0.40 10.20
CA SER A 25 18.49 0.34 11.33
C SER A 25 17.17 1.04 11.01
N GLU A 26 16.58 0.76 9.83
CA GLU A 26 15.30 1.34 9.41
C GLU A 26 14.18 0.32 9.54
N TYR A 27 13.11 0.71 10.24
CA TYR A 27 11.91 -0.10 10.38
C TYR A 27 10.84 0.44 9.42
N VAL A 28 10.35 -0.40 8.52
CA VAL A 28 9.43 -0.03 7.43
C VAL A 28 8.10 -0.74 7.65
N ARG A 29 7.00 0.02 7.65
CA ARG A 29 5.65 -0.52 7.90
C ARG A 29 4.60 -0.16 6.86
N MET A 30 4.97 0.64 5.87
CA MET A 30 4.05 1.05 4.81
C MET A 30 4.78 1.01 3.47
N LEU A 31 4.14 0.43 2.47
CA LEU A 31 4.60 0.46 1.08
C LEU A 31 3.58 1.21 0.23
N PHE A 32 4.06 1.96 -0.75
CA PHE A 32 3.29 2.60 -1.80
C PHE A 32 3.68 1.93 -3.11
N VAL A 33 2.78 1.14 -3.69
CA VAL A 33 3.05 0.25 -4.81
C VAL A 33 1.99 0.40 -5.91
N PRO A 34 2.29 0.09 -7.18
CA PRO A 34 1.32 0.21 -8.26
C PRO A 34 0.12 -0.72 -8.07
N ASN A 35 -1.03 -0.33 -8.63
CA ASN A 35 -2.25 -1.14 -8.62
C ASN A 35 -2.07 -2.44 -9.43
N ILE A 36 -1.40 -2.30 -10.58
CA ILE A 36 -1.13 -3.41 -11.51
C ILE A 36 0.38 -3.61 -11.60
N ILE A 37 0.81 -4.86 -11.47
CA ILE A 37 2.22 -5.23 -11.62
C ILE A 37 2.45 -5.74 -13.04
N ASP A 38 3.40 -5.13 -13.74
CA ASP A 38 3.80 -5.48 -15.09
C ASP A 38 5.33 -5.45 -15.25
N ALA A 39 5.80 -5.71 -16.48
CA ALA A 39 7.23 -5.74 -16.78
C ALA A 39 7.94 -4.41 -16.51
N ASP A 40 7.23 -3.29 -16.63
CA ASP A 40 7.80 -1.95 -16.61
C ASP A 40 8.01 -1.50 -15.16
N ASN A 41 7.07 -1.82 -14.26
CA ASN A 41 7.17 -1.43 -12.85
C ASN A 41 7.75 -2.50 -11.89
N PHE A 42 7.93 -3.75 -12.34
CA PHE A 42 8.37 -4.84 -11.46
C PHE A 42 9.74 -4.60 -10.79
N GLY A 43 10.65 -3.88 -11.44
CA GLY A 43 11.95 -3.53 -10.86
C GLY A 43 11.85 -2.60 -9.64
N GLU A 44 11.02 -1.56 -9.73
CA GLU A 44 10.73 -0.64 -8.62
C GLU A 44 10.01 -1.37 -7.49
N LEU A 45 9.05 -2.23 -7.85
CA LEU A 45 8.33 -3.07 -6.91
C LEU A 45 9.29 -3.96 -6.10
N CYS A 46 10.20 -4.66 -6.79
CA CYS A 46 11.18 -5.52 -6.13
C CYS A 46 12.10 -4.74 -5.19
N THR A 47 12.52 -3.54 -5.61
CA THR A 47 13.35 -2.64 -4.81
C THR A 47 12.61 -2.17 -3.55
N THR A 48 11.31 -1.92 -3.66
CA THR A 48 10.44 -1.52 -2.54
C THR A 48 10.22 -2.67 -1.56
N TYR A 49 9.85 -3.87 -2.03
CA TYR A 49 9.67 -5.03 -1.14
C TYR A 49 10.97 -5.50 -0.49
N LYS A 50 12.14 -5.22 -1.09
CA LYS A 50 13.43 -5.50 -0.46
C LYS A 50 13.59 -4.76 0.88
N THR A 51 12.92 -3.63 1.09
CA THR A 51 12.98 -2.87 2.35
C THR A 51 12.32 -3.60 3.53
N VAL A 52 11.45 -4.58 3.25
CA VAL A 52 10.66 -5.30 4.26
C VAL A 52 10.95 -6.80 4.32
N VAL A 53 11.75 -7.36 3.40
CA VAL A 53 11.93 -8.83 3.27
C VAL A 53 12.60 -9.50 4.48
N ASP A 54 13.42 -8.75 5.23
CA ASP A 54 14.08 -9.25 6.44
C ASP A 54 13.27 -8.96 7.72
N GLN A 55 12.12 -8.30 7.59
CA GLN A 55 11.17 -8.04 8.67
C GLN A 55 10.10 -9.14 8.71
N LYS A 56 9.38 -9.23 9.83
CA LYS A 56 8.26 -10.15 10.01
C LYS A 56 6.99 -9.35 10.25
N PHE A 57 5.89 -9.77 9.66
CA PHE A 57 4.56 -9.21 9.90
C PHE A 57 3.58 -10.35 10.14
N ASP A 58 2.70 -10.17 11.12
CA ASP A 58 1.64 -11.15 11.40
C ASP A 58 0.45 -10.91 10.44
N THR A 59 0.20 -9.64 10.11
CA THR A 59 -0.91 -9.21 9.25
C THR A 59 -0.45 -8.23 8.18
N VAL A 60 -0.99 -8.36 6.99
CA VAL A 60 -0.84 -7.38 5.90
C VAL A 60 -2.19 -6.73 5.63
N VAL A 61 -2.24 -5.41 5.57
CA VAL A 61 -3.44 -4.66 5.17
C VAL A 61 -3.19 -4.09 3.78
N VAL A 62 -3.96 -4.54 2.79
CA VAL A 62 -3.85 -4.06 1.40
C VAL A 62 -5.00 -3.09 1.13
N ILE A 63 -4.65 -1.84 0.82
CA ILE A 63 -5.59 -0.74 0.64
C ILE A 63 -5.53 -0.25 -0.79
N GLU A 64 -6.68 -0.27 -1.49
CA GLU A 64 -6.80 0.24 -2.84
C GLU A 64 -7.96 1.23 -2.98
N SER A 65 -7.87 2.13 -3.97
CA SER A 65 -9.00 3.01 -4.30
C SER A 65 -9.87 2.34 -5.36
N TYR A 66 -11.18 2.25 -5.11
CA TYR A 66 -12.10 1.69 -6.10
C TYR A 66 -12.37 2.69 -7.22
N THR A 67 -12.20 2.25 -8.47
CA THR A 67 -12.50 3.04 -9.68
C THR A 67 -13.94 2.80 -10.10
N GLY A 68 -14.88 3.37 -9.34
CA GLY A 68 -16.31 3.25 -9.61
C GLY A 68 -17.13 3.87 -8.49
N HIS A 69 -18.36 3.41 -8.35
CA HIS A 69 -19.25 3.80 -7.26
C HIS A 69 -19.55 2.58 -6.39
N LEU A 70 -19.14 2.61 -5.13
CA LEU A 70 -19.59 1.67 -4.11
C LEU A 70 -20.69 2.33 -3.28
N GLN A 71 -21.67 1.56 -2.80
CA GLN A 71 -22.60 2.09 -1.80
C GLN A 71 -21.93 2.18 -0.43
N LYS A 72 -20.95 1.30 -0.18
CA LYS A 72 -20.15 1.24 1.04
C LYS A 72 -18.87 2.03 0.87
N LYS A 73 -18.58 2.91 1.83
CA LYS A 73 -17.47 3.87 1.74
C LYS A 73 -16.11 3.20 1.88
N LEU A 74 -15.96 2.32 2.88
CA LEU A 74 -14.77 1.51 3.12
C LEU A 74 -15.18 0.02 3.13
N ALA A 75 -15.07 -0.64 1.98
CA ALA A 75 -15.54 -2.01 1.80
C ALA A 75 -14.40 -3.03 1.98
N MET A 76 -14.65 -4.09 2.73
CA MET A 76 -13.76 -5.23 2.91
C MET A 76 -14.46 -6.50 2.39
N PRO A 77 -13.84 -7.29 1.48
CA PRO A 77 -14.47 -8.51 0.98
C PRO A 77 -14.81 -9.50 2.10
N SER A 78 -15.90 -10.25 1.92
CA SER A 78 -16.42 -11.22 2.90
C SER A 78 -15.67 -12.56 2.92
N ASN A 79 -14.74 -12.77 1.97
CA ASN A 79 -13.94 -13.99 1.85
C ASN A 79 -13.26 -14.38 3.18
N ASP A 80 -13.16 -15.69 3.44
CA ASP A 80 -12.33 -16.24 4.52
C ASP A 80 -10.87 -16.43 4.10
N VAL A 81 -10.65 -16.64 2.80
CA VAL A 81 -9.33 -16.83 2.19
C VAL A 81 -9.29 -16.15 0.82
N PHE A 82 -8.11 -15.68 0.42
CA PHE A 82 -7.82 -15.28 -0.95
C PHE A 82 -6.94 -16.32 -1.63
N GLU A 83 -7.46 -16.94 -2.69
CA GLU A 83 -6.71 -17.90 -3.50
C GLU A 83 -5.77 -17.18 -4.46
N THR A 84 -4.48 -17.55 -4.43
CA THR A 84 -3.48 -17.14 -5.40
C THR A 84 -2.88 -18.35 -6.11
N ARG A 85 -2.05 -18.10 -7.11
CA ARG A 85 -1.25 -19.15 -7.79
C ARG A 85 -0.19 -19.82 -6.92
N PHE A 86 0.08 -19.33 -5.70
CA PHE A 86 1.02 -19.94 -4.74
C PHE A 86 0.30 -20.55 -3.53
N GLY A 87 -1.02 -20.52 -3.50
CA GLY A 87 -1.84 -21.05 -2.41
C GLY A 87 -2.77 -20.01 -1.83
N GLU A 88 -3.47 -20.41 -0.78
CA GLU A 88 -4.41 -19.55 -0.05
C GLU A 88 -3.69 -18.60 0.91
N VAL A 89 -4.24 -17.41 1.07
CA VAL A 89 -3.86 -16.47 2.13
C VAL A 89 -5.09 -16.27 3.02
N PRO A 90 -5.02 -16.58 4.33
CA PRO A 90 -6.15 -16.43 5.22
C PRO A 90 -6.49 -14.95 5.45
N VAL A 91 -7.78 -14.65 5.57
CA VAL A 91 -8.25 -13.32 5.95
C VAL A 91 -8.17 -13.17 7.47
N ASN A 92 -7.68 -12.02 7.93
CA ASN A 92 -7.75 -11.68 9.35
C ASN A 92 -9.17 -11.21 9.71
N ASP A 93 -10.07 -12.16 9.93
CA ASP A 93 -11.46 -11.85 10.23
C ASP A 93 -11.61 -11.09 11.55
N PHE A 94 -10.74 -11.36 12.54
CA PHE A 94 -10.75 -10.61 13.79
C PHE A 94 -10.51 -9.12 13.54
N LEU A 95 -9.43 -8.76 12.84
CA LEU A 95 -9.12 -7.37 12.50
C LEU A 95 -10.19 -6.75 11.60
N ARG A 96 -10.76 -7.50 10.65
CA ARG A 96 -11.87 -7.04 9.80
C ARG A 96 -13.10 -6.64 10.61
N ASN A 97 -13.45 -7.40 11.65
CA ASN A 97 -14.54 -7.04 12.54
C ASN A 97 -14.19 -5.85 13.44
N GLU A 98 -12.96 -5.75 13.94
CA GLU A 98 -12.51 -4.58 14.71
C GLU A 98 -12.62 -3.28 13.90
N PHE A 99 -12.33 -3.31 12.59
CA PHE A 99 -12.57 -2.15 11.71
C PHE A 99 -14.05 -1.73 11.67
N CYS A 100 -14.97 -2.69 11.62
CA CYS A 100 -16.41 -2.42 11.62
C CYS A 100 -16.94 -1.96 12.98
N ASP A 101 -16.31 -2.38 14.08
CA ASP A 101 -16.69 -1.99 15.43
C ASP A 101 -16.16 -0.60 15.81
N GLU A 102 -15.02 -0.17 15.24
CA GLU A 102 -14.41 1.13 15.53
C GLU A 102 -15.14 2.29 14.82
N GLU A 103 -15.53 2.12 13.56
CA GLU A 103 -16.16 3.18 12.75
C GLU A 103 -17.29 2.64 11.84
N ASP A 104 -18.41 3.37 11.80
CA ASP A 104 -19.64 2.99 11.07
C ASP A 104 -19.47 2.95 9.54
N ASP A 105 -18.39 3.51 9.01
CA ASP A 105 -18.13 3.61 7.58
C ASP A 105 -17.35 2.41 6.98
N PHE A 106 -16.93 1.47 7.83
CA PHE A 106 -16.32 0.21 7.44
C PHE A 106 -17.36 -0.91 7.31
N PHE A 107 -17.34 -1.62 6.19
CA PHE A 107 -18.31 -2.65 5.90
C PHE A 107 -17.66 -3.91 5.35
N ILE A 108 -18.09 -5.07 5.86
CA ILE A 108 -17.88 -6.33 5.16
C ILE A 108 -18.89 -6.40 4.01
N ALA A 109 -18.40 -6.23 2.78
CA ALA A 109 -19.24 -6.13 1.58
C ALA A 109 -18.47 -6.52 0.31
N ASP A 110 -19.14 -7.29 -0.57
CA ASP A 110 -18.54 -7.78 -1.81
C ASP A 110 -18.85 -6.91 -3.04
N GLU A 111 -19.44 -5.72 -2.86
CA GLU A 111 -19.86 -4.84 -3.97
C GLU A 111 -18.72 -4.47 -4.92
N GLY A 112 -17.52 -4.27 -4.37
CA GLY A 112 -16.32 -3.96 -5.14
C GLY A 112 -15.39 -5.15 -5.34
N TYR A 113 -15.77 -6.34 -4.87
CA TYR A 113 -14.94 -7.53 -5.01
C TYR A 113 -14.81 -7.94 -6.48
N SER A 114 -13.57 -8.07 -6.94
CA SER A 114 -13.23 -8.56 -8.28
C SER A 114 -11.90 -9.30 -8.25
N LYS A 115 -11.70 -10.24 -9.19
CA LYS A 115 -10.38 -10.84 -9.43
C LYS A 115 -9.37 -9.86 -10.02
N ASP A 116 -9.83 -8.69 -10.47
CA ASP A 116 -8.99 -7.59 -10.99
C ASP A 116 -8.49 -6.64 -9.89
N MET A 117 -8.87 -6.87 -8.63
CA MET A 117 -8.38 -6.10 -7.48
C MET A 117 -6.85 -6.12 -7.40
N SER A 118 -6.28 -4.99 -7.01
CA SER A 118 -4.82 -4.84 -6.81
C SER A 118 -4.30 -5.86 -5.80
N LEU A 119 -5.13 -6.26 -4.84
CA LEU A 119 -4.85 -7.37 -3.93
C LEU A 119 -4.28 -8.60 -4.64
N TYR A 120 -4.88 -9.04 -5.74
CA TYR A 120 -4.49 -10.27 -6.42
C TYR A 120 -3.15 -10.16 -7.16
N THR A 121 -2.72 -8.95 -7.49
CA THR A 121 -1.37 -8.72 -8.03
C THR A 121 -0.34 -8.70 -6.90
N GLN A 122 -0.67 -8.11 -5.74
CA GLN A 122 0.24 -7.99 -4.60
C GLN A 122 0.46 -9.30 -3.83
N LEU A 123 -0.57 -10.12 -3.62
CA LEU A 123 -0.46 -11.33 -2.79
C LEU A 123 0.64 -12.32 -3.25
N PRO A 124 0.82 -12.61 -4.56
CA PRO A 124 1.95 -13.44 -5.01
C PRO A 124 3.33 -12.88 -4.64
N VAL A 125 3.48 -11.56 -4.61
CA VAL A 125 4.74 -10.90 -4.21
C VAL A 125 4.91 -10.99 -2.70
N LEU A 126 3.85 -10.72 -1.93
CA LEU A 126 3.84 -10.86 -0.47
C LEU A 126 4.17 -12.30 -0.03
N GLN A 127 3.56 -13.32 -0.63
CA GLN A 127 3.88 -14.73 -0.39
C GLN A 127 5.32 -15.10 -0.80
N SER A 128 5.98 -14.31 -1.65
CA SER A 128 7.39 -14.50 -1.98
C SER A 128 8.34 -13.84 -0.98
N CYS A 129 7.83 -12.92 -0.16
CA CYS A 129 8.55 -12.23 0.91
C CYS A 129 8.35 -12.91 2.27
N PHE A 130 7.12 -13.32 2.57
CA PHE A 130 6.68 -13.77 3.89
C PHE A 130 6.05 -15.16 3.78
N ASN A 131 6.27 -16.00 4.79
CA ASN A 131 5.77 -17.37 4.79
C ASN A 131 4.37 -17.48 5.41
N ASP A 132 4.16 -16.89 6.58
CA ASP A 132 2.95 -17.02 7.37
C ASP A 132 2.45 -15.62 7.74
N PHE A 133 1.38 -15.17 7.08
CA PHE A 133 0.69 -13.92 7.39
C PHE A 133 -0.80 -14.06 7.04
N ASP A 134 -1.64 -13.30 7.72
CA ASP A 134 -3.03 -13.10 7.33
C ASP A 134 -3.22 -11.72 6.67
N VAL A 135 -4.34 -11.53 5.97
CA VAL A 135 -4.58 -10.31 5.19
C VAL A 135 -5.93 -9.67 5.49
N VAL A 136 -5.97 -8.34 5.49
CA VAL A 136 -7.21 -7.56 5.32
C VAL A 136 -7.11 -6.80 4.01
N SER A 137 -8.11 -6.95 3.15
CA SER A 137 -8.24 -6.14 1.94
C SER A 137 -9.30 -5.07 2.17
N LEU A 138 -8.95 -3.82 1.90
CA LEU A 138 -9.82 -2.66 2.08
C LEU A 138 -9.88 -1.85 0.80
N GLN A 139 -11.09 -1.53 0.36
CA GLN A 139 -11.37 -0.70 -0.79
C GLN A 139 -11.97 0.63 -0.37
N ILE A 140 -11.41 1.73 -0.88
CA ILE A 140 -11.94 3.08 -0.67
C ILE A 140 -12.88 3.43 -1.82
N GLY A 141 -14.19 3.40 -1.55
CA GLY A 141 -15.26 3.72 -2.50
C GLY A 141 -15.67 5.18 -2.53
N ASP A 142 -15.43 5.94 -1.46
CA ASP A 142 -15.88 7.32 -1.32
C ASP A 142 -14.79 8.35 -1.68
N TYR A 143 -15.19 9.52 -2.19
CA TYR A 143 -14.30 10.63 -2.56
C TYR A 143 -14.19 11.71 -1.47
N ASP A 144 -15.00 11.62 -0.40
CA ASP A 144 -15.00 12.60 0.68
C ASP A 144 -13.69 12.55 1.49
N PRO A 145 -12.97 13.68 1.61
CA PRO A 145 -11.84 13.86 2.52
C PRO A 145 -12.06 13.37 3.96
N ALA A 146 -13.29 13.42 4.49
CA ALA A 146 -13.61 12.94 5.83
C ALA A 146 -13.32 11.43 5.96
N ILE A 147 -13.72 10.64 4.97
CA ILE A 147 -13.52 9.18 4.94
C ILE A 147 -12.04 8.80 4.94
N ILE A 148 -11.20 9.60 4.28
CA ILE A 148 -9.75 9.36 4.27
C ILE A 148 -9.13 9.62 5.64
N ARG A 149 -9.66 10.59 6.39
CA ARG A 149 -9.21 10.88 7.75
C ARG A 149 -9.70 9.82 8.74
N GLU A 150 -10.95 9.40 8.63
CA GLU A 150 -11.52 8.30 9.43
C GLU A 150 -10.74 7.01 9.19
N LEU A 151 -10.44 6.67 7.93
CA LEU A 151 -9.58 5.54 7.60
C LEU A 151 -8.20 5.68 8.27
N ALA A 152 -7.55 6.83 8.15
CA ALA A 152 -6.23 7.04 8.75
C ALA A 152 -6.27 6.94 10.28
N PHE A 153 -7.30 7.48 10.93
CA PHE A 153 -7.51 7.39 12.37
C PHE A 153 -7.74 5.95 12.83
N THR A 154 -8.60 5.21 12.14
CA THR A 154 -8.90 3.81 12.46
C THR A 154 -7.66 2.92 12.28
N LEU A 155 -6.88 3.15 11.23
CA LEU A 155 -5.60 2.46 11.03
C LEU A 155 -4.64 2.75 12.18
N ASP A 156 -4.60 3.98 12.68
CA ASP A 156 -3.78 4.37 13.82
C ASP A 156 -4.15 3.59 15.09
N GLU A 157 -5.42 3.67 15.50
CA GLU A 157 -5.94 3.00 16.70
C GLU A 157 -5.74 1.47 16.64
N LEU A 158 -6.06 0.85 15.50
CA LEU A 158 -6.05 -0.60 15.39
C LEU A 158 -4.67 -1.18 15.10
N LEU A 159 -3.78 -0.46 14.41
CA LEU A 159 -2.54 -1.04 13.86
C LEU A 159 -1.26 -0.47 14.44
N LEU A 160 -1.25 0.72 15.08
CA LEU A 160 -0.01 1.35 15.55
C LEU A 160 0.86 0.41 16.39
N ASN A 161 0.24 -0.37 17.29
CA ASN A 161 0.92 -1.30 18.19
C ASN A 161 0.91 -2.77 17.72
N LYS A 162 0.43 -3.04 16.50
CA LYS A 162 0.43 -4.38 15.90
C LYS A 162 1.61 -4.56 14.96
N ASN A 163 2.08 -5.79 14.81
CA ASN A 163 3.10 -6.12 13.84
C ASN A 163 2.49 -6.28 12.43
N ALA A 164 2.02 -5.16 11.87
CA ALA A 164 1.31 -5.11 10.60
C ALA A 164 2.06 -4.30 9.54
N LEU A 165 2.04 -4.80 8.31
CA LEU A 165 2.47 -4.09 7.11
C LEU A 165 1.24 -3.52 6.39
N ILE A 166 1.27 -2.25 6.00
CA ILE A 166 0.23 -1.64 5.17
C ILE A 166 0.76 -1.47 3.74
N VAL A 167 0.01 -1.96 2.76
CA VAL A 167 0.34 -1.86 1.34
C VAL A 167 -0.71 -0.98 0.68
N TYR A 168 -0.33 0.25 0.36
CA TYR A 168 -1.15 1.21 -0.36
C TYR A 168 -0.95 1.05 -1.87
N CYS A 169 -2.01 0.64 -2.56
CA CYS A 169 -2.03 0.50 -4.01
C CYS A 169 -2.37 1.85 -4.67
N CYS A 170 -1.38 2.44 -5.32
CA CYS A 170 -1.47 3.71 -6.01
C CYS A 170 -0.42 3.80 -7.13
N ASP A 171 -0.83 4.31 -8.29
CA ASP A 171 0.07 4.54 -9.42
C ASP A 171 0.54 5.99 -9.38
N VAL A 172 1.77 6.21 -8.90
CA VAL A 172 2.46 7.50 -8.96
C VAL A 172 3.27 7.54 -10.26
N PRO A 173 2.91 8.35 -11.27
CA PRO A 173 3.56 8.27 -12.57
C PRO A 173 5.04 8.65 -12.52
N ALA A 174 5.85 7.85 -13.19
CA ALA A 174 7.30 8.06 -13.26
C ALA A 174 7.73 9.03 -14.37
N GLY A 175 6.88 9.22 -15.39
CA GLY A 175 7.22 9.92 -16.63
C GLY A 175 7.33 11.45 -16.54
N SER A 176 7.16 12.04 -15.36
CA SER A 176 7.24 13.50 -15.16
C SER A 176 8.07 13.86 -13.92
N PRO A 177 9.38 14.15 -14.10
CA PRO A 177 10.25 14.52 -12.98
C PRO A 177 9.78 15.75 -12.20
N GLU A 178 9.22 16.75 -12.89
CA GLU A 178 8.69 17.97 -12.25
C GLU A 178 7.51 17.66 -11.33
N GLU A 179 6.64 16.73 -11.75
CA GLU A 179 5.48 16.35 -10.96
C GLU A 179 5.85 15.48 -9.77
N LEU A 180 6.80 14.57 -9.94
CA LEU A 180 7.37 13.81 -8.83
C LEU A 180 7.98 14.76 -7.80
N GLU A 181 8.75 15.76 -8.23
CA GLU A 181 9.36 16.73 -7.31
C GLU A 181 8.29 17.57 -6.61
N LYS A 182 7.23 17.97 -7.33
CA LYS A 182 6.05 18.62 -6.73
C LYS A 182 5.43 17.73 -5.65
N LEU A 183 5.17 16.45 -5.95
CA LEU A 183 4.60 15.49 -4.99
C LEU A 183 5.50 15.30 -3.78
N ARG A 184 6.80 15.08 -3.99
CA ARG A 184 7.82 14.97 -2.92
C ARG A 184 7.81 16.22 -2.05
N SER A 185 7.78 17.41 -2.65
CA SER A 185 7.74 18.67 -1.90
C SER A 185 6.47 18.80 -1.04
N LEU A 186 5.32 18.34 -1.52
CA LEU A 186 4.06 18.36 -0.76
C LEU A 186 4.08 17.37 0.40
N VAL A 187 4.71 16.21 0.22
CA VAL A 187 4.87 15.18 1.25
C VAL A 187 5.88 15.63 2.31
N VAL A 188 7.09 16.06 1.89
CA VAL A 188 8.20 16.46 2.77
C VAL A 188 7.89 17.74 3.54
N ASN A 189 7.28 18.75 2.91
CA ASN A 189 6.97 20.02 3.60
C ASN A 189 5.74 19.96 4.51
N ASN A 190 5.22 18.75 4.77
CA ASN A 190 4.02 18.52 5.58
C ASN A 190 2.80 19.35 5.13
N ASN A 191 2.66 19.61 3.82
CA ASN A 191 1.59 20.45 3.28
C ASN A 191 0.35 19.60 2.95
N GLU A 192 -0.35 19.13 3.99
CA GLU A 192 -1.57 18.31 3.84
C GLU A 192 -2.62 18.99 2.96
N SER A 193 -2.95 20.27 3.22
CA SER A 193 -3.97 20.98 2.45
C SER A 193 -3.58 21.12 0.97
N GLY A 194 -2.31 21.39 0.68
CA GLY A 194 -1.79 21.44 -0.69
C GLY A 194 -1.83 20.07 -1.38
N LEU A 195 -1.49 19.00 -0.66
CA LEU A 195 -1.57 17.63 -1.16
C LEU A 195 -3.02 17.23 -1.47
N MET A 196 -3.93 17.49 -0.53
CA MET A 196 -5.36 17.25 -0.70
C MET A 196 -5.94 18.01 -1.89
N HIS A 197 -5.55 19.29 -2.04
CA HIS A 197 -5.99 20.08 -3.18
C HIS A 197 -5.48 19.47 -4.50
N TYR A 198 -4.20 19.10 -4.57
CA TYR A 198 -3.62 18.47 -5.76
C TYR A 198 -4.34 17.15 -6.09
N LEU A 199 -4.50 16.24 -5.12
CA LEU A 199 -5.11 14.92 -5.32
C LEU A 199 -6.62 14.95 -5.62
N ASN A 200 -7.30 16.07 -5.35
CA ASN A 200 -8.69 16.29 -5.72
C ASN A 200 -8.86 17.15 -6.99
N SER A 201 -7.77 17.68 -7.54
CA SER A 201 -7.81 18.50 -8.74
C SER A 201 -7.89 17.65 -10.02
N ASN A 202 -8.31 18.27 -11.12
CA ASN A 202 -8.23 17.67 -12.46
C ASN A 202 -6.79 17.60 -12.99
N GLU A 203 -5.82 18.18 -12.28
CA GLU A 203 -4.39 18.15 -12.63
C GLU A 203 -3.67 16.97 -12.00
N LYS A 204 -4.35 16.14 -11.20
CA LYS A 204 -3.74 14.96 -10.59
C LYS A 204 -3.36 13.94 -11.65
N THR A 205 -2.21 13.31 -11.48
CA THR A 205 -1.80 12.17 -12.30
C THR A 205 -1.70 10.88 -11.49
N VAL A 206 -1.75 10.97 -10.16
CA VAL A 206 -1.76 9.81 -9.26
C VAL A 206 -3.11 9.08 -9.36
N ASN A 207 -3.09 7.83 -9.84
CA ASN A 207 -4.22 6.92 -9.69
C ASN A 207 -4.14 6.24 -8.32
N GLY A 208 -5.28 5.95 -7.69
CA GLY A 208 -5.27 5.49 -6.30
C GLY A 208 -4.97 6.60 -5.28
N ALA A 209 -5.23 7.87 -5.65
CA ALA A 209 -4.95 9.06 -4.83
C ALA A 209 -5.45 8.99 -3.38
N ARG A 210 -6.53 8.25 -3.12
CA ARG A 210 -7.11 8.10 -1.77
C ARG A 210 -6.32 7.13 -0.89
N ALA A 211 -5.90 6.00 -1.46
CA ALA A 211 -4.97 5.09 -0.81
C ALA A 211 -3.65 5.80 -0.52
N PHE A 212 -3.12 6.51 -1.52
CA PHE A 212 -1.92 7.33 -1.35
C PHE A 212 -2.06 8.34 -0.21
N MET A 213 -3.13 9.14 -0.21
CA MET A 213 -3.34 10.16 0.83
C MET A 213 -3.47 9.54 2.22
N SER A 214 -4.23 8.45 2.36
CA SER A 214 -4.36 7.72 3.62
C SER A 214 -2.98 7.31 4.14
N GLY A 215 -2.12 6.73 3.28
CA GLY A 215 -0.78 6.35 3.69
C GLY A 215 0.10 7.52 4.13
N ILE A 216 -0.01 8.68 3.49
CA ILE A 216 0.70 9.89 3.94
C ILE A 216 0.21 10.34 5.32
N LEU A 217 -1.10 10.29 5.58
CA LEU A 217 -1.67 10.67 6.89
C LEU A 217 -1.24 9.70 7.99
N VAL A 218 -1.33 8.39 7.75
CA VAL A 218 -0.95 7.37 8.74
C VAL A 218 0.56 7.43 9.02
N ALA A 219 1.39 7.53 7.98
CA ALA A 219 2.85 7.69 8.14
C ALA A 219 3.18 8.86 9.05
N ARG A 220 2.54 10.02 8.84
CA ARG A 220 2.73 11.21 9.67
C ARG A 220 2.25 10.99 11.10
N SER A 221 1.09 10.40 11.31
CA SER A 221 0.57 10.11 12.67
C SER A 221 1.55 9.22 13.44
N TRP A 222 2.12 8.22 12.77
CA TRP A 222 3.04 7.25 13.38
C TRP A 222 4.48 7.76 13.51
N GLY A 223 4.78 8.96 13.01
CA GLY A 223 6.14 9.51 12.98
C GLY A 223 7.08 8.78 12.02
N TYR A 224 6.55 8.27 10.91
CA TYR A 224 7.31 7.66 9.81
C TYR A 224 7.56 8.70 8.71
N ASP A 225 8.79 8.70 8.20
CA ASP A 225 9.19 9.47 7.04
C ASP A 225 8.88 8.69 5.75
N VAL A 226 8.14 9.33 4.84
CA VAL A 226 7.80 8.74 3.54
C VAL A 226 8.90 9.06 2.52
N GLU A 227 9.42 8.01 1.88
CA GLU A 227 10.44 8.09 0.85
C GLU A 227 9.92 7.45 -0.45
N PHE A 228 10.06 8.15 -1.58
CA PHE A 228 9.80 7.60 -2.91
C PHE A 228 11.12 7.24 -3.58
N LEU A 229 11.08 6.19 -4.40
CA LEU A 229 12.26 5.73 -5.12
C LEU A 229 12.68 6.74 -6.19
N ASP A 230 13.98 6.99 -6.28
CA ASP A 230 14.54 7.78 -7.37
C ASP A 230 14.45 6.94 -8.65
N HIS A 231 13.61 7.42 -9.57
CA HIS A 231 13.24 6.81 -10.84
C HIS A 231 14.27 5.82 -11.42
N ILE A 232 13.86 4.57 -11.59
CA ILE A 232 14.49 3.64 -12.53
C ILE A 232 14.02 4.04 -13.93
N GLU A 233 14.94 4.33 -14.86
CA GLU A 233 14.69 4.85 -16.23
C GLU A 233 13.61 4.09 -17.05
N SER A 234 13.27 2.85 -16.67
CA SER A 234 12.28 2.02 -17.34
C SER A 234 10.92 1.94 -16.63
N ALA A 235 10.78 2.51 -15.43
CA ALA A 235 9.58 2.34 -14.62
C ALA A 235 8.43 3.22 -15.12
N SER A 236 7.23 2.65 -15.20
CA SER A 236 5.99 3.38 -15.48
C SER A 236 5.47 4.12 -14.23
N ASN A 237 5.62 3.50 -13.07
CA ASN A 237 5.17 4.01 -11.77
C ASN A 237 6.30 3.99 -10.74
N ILE A 238 6.34 5.02 -9.91
CA ILE A 238 7.26 5.16 -8.79
C ILE A 238 6.66 4.47 -7.58
N CYS A 239 7.47 3.65 -6.92
CA CYS A 239 7.12 3.08 -5.64
C CYS A 239 7.70 3.92 -4.50
N GLY A 240 7.21 3.68 -3.28
CA GLY A 240 7.72 4.31 -2.08
C GLY A 240 7.48 3.47 -0.86
N TYR A 241 7.99 3.93 0.27
CA TYR A 241 7.84 3.27 1.55
C TYR A 241 7.92 4.30 2.69
N ALA A 242 7.29 4.00 3.81
CA ALA A 242 7.41 4.81 5.03
C ALA A 242 8.32 4.11 6.03
N LYS A 243 9.33 4.83 6.51
CA LYS A 243 10.35 4.32 7.44
C LYS A 243 10.44 5.16 8.72
N ARG A 244 10.88 4.51 9.80
CA ARG A 244 11.29 5.16 11.05
C ARG A 244 12.69 4.68 11.40
N THR A 245 13.55 5.57 11.90
CA THR A 245 14.89 5.16 12.36
C THR A 245 14.81 4.57 13.76
N GLU A 246 15.62 3.54 14.05
CA GLU A 246 15.67 2.91 15.38
C GLU A 246 15.85 3.91 16.53
N THR A 247 16.59 5.00 16.32
CA THR A 247 16.80 6.08 17.30
C THR A 247 15.51 6.82 17.69
N GLN A 248 14.47 6.75 16.87
CA GLN A 248 13.18 7.36 17.13
C GLN A 248 12.22 6.42 17.87
N MET A 249 12.57 5.14 18.13
CA MET A 249 11.69 4.14 18.78
C MET A 249 11.63 4.21 20.31
N VAL A 250 11.96 5.36 20.91
CA VAL A 250 11.95 5.59 22.37
C VAL A 250 10.58 6.02 22.87
#